data_AF-A0A8H3L5B4-F1
#
_entry.id   AF-A0A8H3L5B4-F1
#
_cell.length_a   1.000
_cell.length_b   1.000
_cell.length_c   1.000
_cell.angle_alpha   90.00
_cell.angle_beta   90.00
_cell.angle_gamma   90.00
#
_symmetry.space_group_name_H-M   'P 1'
#
loop_
_entity.id
_entity.type
_entity.pdbx_description
1 polymer ?
#
loop_
_entity_poly.entity_id
_entity_poly.type
_entity_poly.pdbx_seq_one_letter_code
_entity_poly.pdbx_strand_id
1 'polypeptide(L)'
;MFREKIDSRERLHSRNRFLFKTIFPIIILTLFLTFYTFSTEFLFTITSPSYTDTAATTTTTTSTTDTTTTPTTNTIINTTTTNTTTSTTTTSTSSATSDSEKFLTYLPHSGFHNQHGALMNAIMLSYITNRTLIIPPVLINYVPHLHSFYPLYDALNEILKVKKYRKDHCNDSIDNNTSYCNEKYLKYDNFTMINWEETFDLSELKQYVRIINRGYDFSLDNLKKNLNINDEDDDIYLFIETEQYEYEFFDKEESKQGLGKFKKKYFMSDLLKIEKKLLHFTSLFSHYKIVLEKDENKKFRQLIHNKLIINNINLLNITNKIAKKLGGKGNYFGLHIRVGDDECLKNNLPIIYIATDSDDPKNLFSKFYNNLPCIFTLFDFTKELDILDHLSSDYDENVGLSNFYIPLIDLLITAHGKIFIGTEGSTFSRMAYEVHNLYNGENAMSSMDGV
;
A
#
# COMPACT_ATOMS: atom_id res chain seq x y z
N MET A 1 36.42 10.62 -24.62
CA MET A 1 35.87 10.90 -23.27
C MET A 1 35.00 12.16 -23.18
N PHE A 2 35.51 13.40 -23.08
CA PHE A 2 34.62 14.56 -22.86
C PHE A 2 33.64 14.86 -24.02
N ARG A 3 33.99 14.55 -25.28
CA ARG A 3 33.19 14.88 -26.46
C ARG A 3 31.94 14.00 -26.65
N GLU A 4 31.99 12.73 -26.25
CA GLU A 4 30.87 11.77 -26.36
C GLU A 4 29.72 12.07 -25.37
N LYS A 5 30.05 12.67 -24.22
CA LYS A 5 29.09 13.00 -23.16
C LYS A 5 28.18 14.20 -23.50
N ILE A 6 28.46 14.89 -24.60
CA ILE A 6 27.64 15.99 -25.15
C ILE A 6 26.66 15.44 -26.18
N ASP A 7 27.15 14.71 -27.18
CA ASP A 7 26.35 14.09 -28.25
C ASP A 7 25.21 13.21 -27.69
N SER A 8 25.51 12.37 -26.70
CA SER A 8 24.50 11.57 -25.99
C SER A 8 23.39 12.41 -25.32
N ARG A 9 23.69 13.62 -24.84
CA ARG A 9 22.73 14.53 -24.19
C ARG A 9 21.86 15.26 -25.23
N GLU A 10 22.44 15.63 -26.37
CA GLU A 10 21.70 16.21 -27.49
C GLU A 10 20.76 15.20 -28.17
N ARG A 11 21.20 13.94 -28.34
CA ARG A 11 20.35 12.84 -28.82
C ARG A 11 19.15 12.59 -27.90
N LEU A 12 19.34 12.69 -26.57
CA LEU A 12 18.25 12.55 -25.60
C LEU A 12 17.23 13.70 -25.72
N HIS A 13 17.70 14.96 -25.80
CA HIS A 13 16.83 16.11 -26.04
C HIS A 13 16.12 16.04 -27.41
N SER A 14 16.77 15.51 -28.43
CA SER A 14 16.18 15.30 -29.76
C SER A 14 15.05 14.25 -29.71
N ARG A 15 15.29 13.08 -29.11
CA ARG A 15 14.25 12.04 -28.90
C ARG A 15 13.05 12.57 -28.12
N ASN A 16 13.27 13.28 -27.02
CA ASN A 16 12.17 13.84 -26.21
C ASN A 16 11.40 14.92 -26.99
N ARG A 17 12.08 15.73 -27.82
CA ARG A 17 11.45 16.73 -28.69
C ARG A 17 10.62 16.08 -29.81
N PHE A 18 11.04 14.94 -30.35
CA PHE A 18 10.27 14.13 -31.32
C PHE A 18 9.03 13.49 -30.68
N LEU A 19 9.19 12.85 -29.50
CA LEU A 19 8.07 12.28 -28.74
C LEU A 19 6.97 13.34 -28.46
N PHE A 20 7.36 14.51 -27.93
CA PHE A 20 6.40 15.57 -27.59
C PHE A 20 5.82 16.33 -28.79
N LYS A 21 6.56 16.49 -29.91
CA LYS A 21 6.06 17.23 -31.08
C LYS A 21 5.38 16.37 -32.14
N THR A 22 5.63 15.07 -32.17
CA THR A 22 5.16 14.18 -33.25
C THR A 22 4.25 13.08 -32.74
N ILE A 23 4.58 12.42 -31.63
CA ILE A 23 3.76 11.31 -31.10
C ILE A 23 2.62 11.82 -30.21
N PHE A 24 2.86 12.81 -29.34
CA PHE A 24 1.80 13.36 -28.48
C PHE A 24 0.57 13.91 -29.25
N PRO A 25 0.72 14.67 -30.36
CA PRO A 25 -0.43 15.09 -31.16
C PRO A 25 -1.18 13.93 -31.83
N ILE A 26 -0.48 12.84 -32.19
CA ILE A 26 -1.11 11.63 -32.75
C ILE A 26 -1.93 10.90 -31.68
N ILE A 27 -1.44 10.83 -30.44
CA ILE A 27 -2.19 10.26 -29.30
C ILE A 27 -3.46 11.09 -29.03
N ILE A 28 -3.33 12.42 -28.96
CA ILE A 28 -4.49 13.33 -28.81
C ILE A 28 -5.49 13.15 -29.95
N LEU A 29 -5.03 13.11 -31.21
CA LEU A 29 -5.90 12.92 -32.37
C LEU A 29 -6.58 11.55 -32.38
N THR A 30 -5.88 10.49 -31.97
CA THR A 30 -6.44 9.13 -31.87
C THR A 30 -7.50 9.04 -30.77
N LEU A 31 -7.26 9.66 -29.61
CA LEU A 31 -8.25 9.78 -28.53
C LEU A 31 -9.48 10.60 -28.97
N PHE A 32 -9.29 11.67 -29.75
CA PHE A 32 -10.38 12.48 -30.26
C PHE A 32 -11.20 11.72 -31.33
N LEU A 33 -10.54 10.98 -32.22
CA LEU A 33 -11.19 10.14 -33.24
C LEU A 33 -11.97 8.99 -32.62
N THR A 34 -11.42 8.30 -31.62
CA THR A 34 -12.14 7.23 -30.90
C THR A 34 -13.35 7.77 -30.12
N PHE A 35 -13.24 8.95 -29.50
CA PHE A 35 -14.41 9.66 -28.94
C PHE A 35 -15.47 9.97 -30.02
N TYR A 36 -15.06 10.38 -31.21
CA TYR A 36 -15.97 10.72 -32.31
C TYR A 36 -16.68 9.49 -32.91
N THR A 37 -16.01 8.35 -33.02
CA THR A 37 -16.66 7.10 -33.48
C THR A 37 -17.57 6.52 -32.40
N PHE A 38 -17.17 6.52 -31.14
CA PHE A 38 -17.99 5.98 -30.05
C PHE A 38 -19.27 6.80 -29.81
N SER A 39 -19.18 8.13 -29.91
CA SER A 39 -20.36 9.02 -29.78
C SER A 39 -21.32 8.96 -30.97
N THR A 40 -20.86 8.58 -32.16
CA THR A 40 -21.73 8.39 -33.33
C THR A 40 -22.45 7.03 -33.33
N GLU A 41 -21.83 5.94 -32.86
CA GLU A 41 -22.54 4.66 -32.65
C GLU A 41 -23.59 4.76 -31.51
N PHE A 42 -23.29 5.52 -30.45
CA PHE A 42 -24.24 5.76 -29.35
C PHE A 42 -25.49 6.52 -29.80
N LEU A 43 -25.39 7.38 -30.82
CA LEU A 43 -26.55 8.09 -31.39
C LEU A 43 -27.44 7.17 -32.26
N PHE A 44 -26.84 6.19 -32.94
CA PHE A 44 -27.57 5.22 -33.77
C PHE A 44 -28.32 4.16 -32.94
N THR A 45 -27.79 3.76 -31.78
CA THR A 45 -28.47 2.79 -30.90
C THR A 45 -29.70 3.33 -30.19
N ILE A 46 -29.80 4.66 -30.00
CA ILE A 46 -30.94 5.31 -29.32
C ILE A 46 -32.14 5.53 -30.26
N THR A 47 -31.97 5.45 -31.57
CA THR A 47 -32.97 5.88 -32.57
C THR A 47 -33.83 4.76 -33.18
N SER A 48 -33.81 3.55 -32.61
CA SER A 48 -34.56 2.38 -33.11
C SER A 48 -35.66 1.90 -32.14
N PRO A 49 -36.91 2.40 -32.24
CA PRO A 49 -38.03 1.93 -31.43
C PRO A 49 -38.76 0.74 -32.10
N SER A 50 -38.84 -0.40 -31.41
CA SER A 50 -39.66 -1.55 -31.83
C SER A 50 -40.21 -2.30 -30.61
N TYR A 51 -41.14 -1.66 -29.90
CA TYR A 51 -41.86 -2.25 -28.79
C TYR A 51 -42.94 -3.20 -29.33
N THR A 52 -42.89 -4.48 -28.97
CA THR A 52 -44.03 -5.41 -29.13
C THR A 52 -44.30 -6.09 -27.80
N ASP A 53 -45.52 -5.89 -27.31
CA ASP A 53 -46.02 -6.43 -26.05
C ASP A 53 -46.65 -7.80 -26.30
N THR A 54 -46.52 -8.73 -25.36
CA THR A 54 -47.23 -10.03 -25.41
C THR A 54 -47.42 -10.60 -24.02
N ALA A 55 -48.62 -10.42 -23.47
CA ALA A 55 -49.01 -11.01 -22.20
C ALA A 55 -49.28 -12.52 -22.32
N ALA A 56 -48.80 -13.28 -21.33
CA ALA A 56 -49.26 -14.64 -21.02
C ALA A 56 -49.41 -14.74 -19.49
N THR A 57 -50.61 -14.53 -18.96
CA THR A 57 -51.65 -15.57 -18.74
C THR A 57 -51.38 -16.38 -17.47
N THR A 58 -52.17 -16.09 -16.44
CA THR A 58 -52.22 -16.80 -15.16
C THR A 58 -52.50 -18.29 -15.35
N THR A 59 -51.86 -19.15 -14.55
CA THR A 59 -52.38 -20.50 -14.24
C THR A 59 -52.30 -20.70 -12.74
N THR A 60 -53.45 -20.80 -12.09
CA THR A 60 -53.58 -21.07 -10.66
C THR A 60 -53.65 -22.58 -10.44
N THR A 61 -52.79 -23.13 -9.59
CA THR A 61 -52.88 -24.52 -9.16
C THR A 61 -52.88 -24.58 -7.64
N THR A 62 -54.04 -24.84 -7.06
CA THR A 62 -54.20 -25.06 -5.61
C THR A 62 -53.82 -26.49 -5.26
N SER A 63 -52.94 -26.66 -4.27
CA SER A 63 -52.81 -27.90 -3.51
C SER A 63 -52.92 -27.59 -2.01
N THR A 64 -53.66 -28.43 -1.31
CA THR A 64 -54.13 -28.25 0.07
C THR A 64 -53.05 -28.48 1.12
N THR A 65 -53.17 -27.76 2.24
CA THR A 65 -52.74 -28.10 3.61
C THR A 65 -51.79 -29.29 3.82
N ASP A 66 -50.74 -29.04 4.60
CA ASP A 66 -50.71 -29.68 5.92
C ASP A 66 -50.26 -28.71 7.03
N THR A 67 -50.46 -29.08 8.30
CA THR A 67 -50.43 -28.17 9.45
C THR A 67 -49.43 -28.61 10.52
N THR A 68 -48.53 -27.71 10.95
CA THR A 68 -47.80 -27.89 12.22
C THR A 68 -47.57 -26.57 12.95
N THR A 69 -47.87 -26.56 14.25
CA THR A 69 -47.62 -25.47 15.19
C THR A 69 -46.11 -25.43 15.57
N THR A 70 -45.52 -24.46 16.30
CA THR A 70 -46.01 -23.68 17.45
C THR A 70 -45.12 -22.40 17.64
N PRO A 71 -45.15 -21.64 18.77
CA PRO A 71 -45.68 -20.28 18.80
C PRO A 71 -44.63 -19.14 18.81
N THR A 72 -45.04 -17.95 18.35
CA THR A 72 -44.40 -16.68 18.72
C THR A 72 -44.73 -16.29 20.16
N THR A 73 -43.73 -15.89 20.95
CA THR A 73 -43.91 -15.31 22.29
C THR A 73 -43.19 -13.97 22.39
N ASN A 74 -43.93 -12.86 22.37
CA ASN A 74 -43.37 -11.54 22.60
C ASN A 74 -42.92 -11.42 24.06
N THR A 75 -41.64 -11.14 24.31
CA THR A 75 -41.13 -10.84 25.65
C THR A 75 -40.43 -9.49 25.64
N ILE A 76 -40.95 -8.56 26.44
CA ILE A 76 -40.35 -7.24 26.66
C ILE A 76 -39.14 -7.42 27.59
N ILE A 77 -37.97 -6.92 27.19
CA ILE A 77 -36.78 -6.93 28.04
C ILE A 77 -36.51 -5.50 28.53
N ASN A 78 -36.65 -5.30 29.83
CA ASN A 78 -36.40 -4.02 30.49
C ASN A 78 -34.90 -3.71 30.52
N THR A 79 -34.51 -2.53 30.04
CA THR A 79 -33.12 -2.03 30.12
C THR A 79 -32.72 -1.84 31.58
N THR A 80 -31.86 -2.73 32.10
CA THR A 80 -31.36 -2.66 33.48
C THR A 80 -29.87 -2.35 33.44
N THR A 81 -29.48 -1.17 33.92
CA THR A 81 -28.11 -0.66 33.81
C THR A 81 -27.20 -1.25 34.90
N THR A 82 -26.57 -2.38 34.63
CA THR A 82 -25.53 -2.96 35.50
C THR A 82 -24.15 -2.45 35.08
N ASN A 83 -23.54 -1.59 35.92
CA ASN A 83 -22.15 -1.17 35.76
C ASN A 83 -21.20 -2.34 36.07
N THR A 84 -20.79 -3.07 35.04
CA THR A 84 -19.80 -4.14 35.17
C THR A 84 -18.40 -3.57 35.06
N THR A 85 -17.67 -3.49 36.17
CA THR A 85 -16.26 -3.09 36.18
C THR A 85 -15.41 -4.23 35.60
N THR A 86 -15.17 -4.20 34.28
CA THR A 86 -14.34 -5.20 33.59
C THR A 86 -12.89 -5.08 34.05
N SER A 87 -12.51 -5.87 35.06
CA SER A 87 -11.11 -6.07 35.44
C SER A 87 -10.38 -6.78 34.31
N THR A 88 -9.52 -6.05 33.58
CA THR A 88 -8.81 -6.57 32.41
C THR A 88 -7.77 -7.62 32.80
N THR A 89 -8.19 -8.88 32.92
CA THR A 89 -7.27 -10.01 33.09
C THR A 89 -6.47 -10.20 31.80
N THR A 90 -5.28 -9.63 31.77
CA THR A 90 -4.29 -9.77 30.69
C THR A 90 -3.89 -11.22 30.53
N THR A 91 -4.62 -11.93 29.67
CA THR A 91 -4.34 -13.32 29.31
C THR A 91 -3.13 -13.31 28.39
N SER A 92 -1.95 -13.37 28.99
CA SER A 92 -0.67 -13.42 28.28
C SER A 92 -0.53 -14.75 27.56
N THR A 93 -1.04 -14.82 26.32
CA THR A 93 -0.88 -15.97 25.44
C THR A 93 0.57 -16.08 24.95
N SER A 94 1.45 -16.48 25.86
CA SER A 94 2.79 -16.95 25.54
C SER A 94 2.65 -18.22 24.71
N SER A 95 2.61 -18.08 23.38
CA SER A 95 2.85 -19.20 22.50
C SER A 95 4.32 -19.58 22.68
N ALA A 96 4.58 -20.61 23.49
CA ALA A 96 5.92 -21.12 23.71
C ALA A 96 6.55 -21.44 22.35
N THR A 97 7.59 -20.71 21.98
CA THR A 97 8.38 -20.97 20.78
C THR A 97 9.03 -22.34 20.92
N SER A 98 8.82 -23.22 19.94
CA SER A 98 9.58 -24.48 19.89
C SER A 98 11.07 -24.14 19.69
N ASP A 99 11.99 -24.88 20.32
CA ASP A 99 13.42 -24.73 20.03
C ASP A 99 13.75 -25.02 18.55
N SER A 100 12.86 -25.74 17.86
CA SER A 100 12.91 -25.98 16.41
C SER A 100 12.31 -24.86 15.54
N GLU A 101 11.70 -23.82 16.13
CA GLU A 101 11.05 -22.73 15.38
C GLU A 101 12.11 -21.82 14.76
N LYS A 102 11.99 -21.58 13.44
CA LYS A 102 12.93 -20.76 12.67
C LYS A 102 12.25 -19.49 12.18
N PHE A 103 12.99 -18.39 12.21
CA PHE A 103 12.47 -17.03 12.06
C PHE A 103 13.06 -16.30 10.85
N LEU A 104 12.31 -15.32 10.34
CA LEU A 104 12.73 -14.39 9.30
C LEU A 104 12.35 -12.95 9.70
N THR A 105 13.22 -11.98 9.45
CA THR A 105 12.90 -10.55 9.62
C THR A 105 13.74 -9.64 8.70
N TYR A 106 13.43 -8.36 8.66
CA TYR A 106 14.10 -7.34 7.84
C TYR A 106 14.11 -5.97 8.54
N LEU A 107 14.96 -5.04 8.08
CA LEU A 107 14.91 -3.64 8.53
C LEU A 107 13.97 -2.81 7.63
N PRO A 108 13.04 -2.02 8.19
CA PRO A 108 12.20 -1.11 7.40
C PRO A 108 12.99 0.16 7.01
N HIS A 109 12.72 0.70 5.82
CA HIS A 109 13.28 1.97 5.36
C HIS A 109 12.43 2.58 4.24
N SER A 110 12.66 3.87 3.95
CA SER A 110 11.98 4.61 2.88
C SER A 110 10.45 4.68 3.03
N GLY A 111 9.76 5.35 2.09
CA GLY A 111 8.32 5.59 2.17
C GLY A 111 7.46 4.31 2.17
N PHE A 112 6.24 4.41 2.71
CA PHE A 112 5.33 3.29 2.98
C PHE A 112 5.22 2.24 1.87
N HIS A 113 5.01 2.63 0.61
CA HIS A 113 4.89 1.70 -0.52
C HIS A 113 6.13 0.79 -0.72
N ASN A 114 7.31 1.22 -0.29
CA ASN A 114 8.52 0.39 -0.31
C ASN A 114 8.57 -0.58 0.89
N GLN A 115 8.02 -0.16 2.04
CA GLN A 115 7.88 -1.02 3.24
C GLN A 115 6.79 -2.08 3.03
N HIS A 116 5.71 -1.75 2.33
CA HIS A 116 4.60 -2.66 1.97
C HIS A 116 5.05 -3.71 0.95
N GLY A 117 5.75 -3.31 -0.11
CA GLY A 117 6.42 -4.25 -1.01
C GLY A 117 7.48 -5.11 -0.29
N ALA A 118 8.16 -4.58 0.73
CA ALA A 118 9.05 -5.37 1.58
C ALA A 118 8.31 -6.41 2.43
N LEU A 119 7.13 -6.07 2.98
CA LEU A 119 6.27 -7.02 3.68
C LEU A 119 5.77 -8.13 2.75
N MET A 120 5.32 -7.80 1.54
CA MET A 120 4.92 -8.80 0.52
C MET A 120 6.04 -9.81 0.26
N ASN A 121 7.26 -9.31 0.03
CA ASN A 121 8.44 -10.14 -0.16
C ASN A 121 8.80 -10.96 1.09
N ALA A 122 8.64 -10.39 2.29
CA ALA A 122 8.91 -11.08 3.56
C ALA A 122 7.93 -12.23 3.83
N ILE A 123 6.63 -12.05 3.56
CA ILE A 123 5.62 -13.11 3.64
C ILE A 123 5.94 -14.21 2.62
N MET A 124 6.29 -13.83 1.38
CA MET A 124 6.66 -14.78 0.33
C MET A 124 7.89 -15.63 0.70
N LEU A 125 8.96 -15.03 1.22
CA LEU A 125 10.15 -15.76 1.66
C LEU A 125 9.88 -16.62 2.90
N SER A 126 9.05 -16.16 3.82
CA SER A 126 8.71 -16.89 5.05
C SER A 126 7.89 -18.14 4.74
N TYR A 127 6.95 -18.05 3.79
CA TYR A 127 6.24 -19.21 3.24
C TYR A 127 7.20 -20.21 2.59
N ILE A 128 8.06 -19.76 1.66
CA ILE A 128 8.97 -20.64 0.92
C ILE A 128 9.99 -21.31 1.86
N THR A 129 10.48 -20.61 2.88
CA THR A 129 11.46 -21.14 3.84
C THR A 129 10.84 -21.85 5.06
N ASN A 130 9.51 -21.91 5.15
CA ASN A 130 8.76 -22.38 6.31
C ASN A 130 9.26 -21.76 7.64
N ARG A 131 9.34 -20.42 7.67
CA ARG A 131 9.81 -19.63 8.81
C ARG A 131 8.70 -18.74 9.36
N THR A 132 8.69 -18.54 10.67
CA THR A 132 7.86 -17.54 11.34
C THR A 132 8.37 -16.14 11.00
N LEU A 133 7.49 -15.29 10.47
CA LEU A 133 7.84 -13.92 10.09
C LEU A 133 7.69 -13.00 11.30
N ILE A 134 8.80 -12.37 11.71
CA ILE A 134 8.81 -11.27 12.66
C ILE A 134 8.71 -9.97 11.87
N ILE A 135 7.52 -9.37 11.77
CA ILE A 135 7.30 -8.14 11.00
C ILE A 135 7.76 -6.90 11.77
N PRO A 136 8.65 -6.05 11.21
CA PRO A 136 8.93 -4.76 11.78
C PRO A 136 7.72 -3.82 11.60
N PRO A 137 7.54 -2.81 12.49
CA PRO A 137 6.47 -1.84 12.35
C PRO A 137 6.67 -0.93 11.14
N VAL A 138 5.58 -0.31 10.70
CA VAL A 138 5.58 0.73 9.66
C VAL A 138 6.22 2.00 10.23
N LEU A 139 7.17 2.59 9.52
CA LEU A 139 7.78 3.87 9.86
C LEU A 139 6.98 5.05 9.27
N ILE A 140 6.64 6.04 10.11
CA ILE A 140 5.79 7.19 9.77
C ILE A 140 6.49 8.53 10.06
N ASN A 141 6.21 9.53 9.23
CA ASN A 141 6.72 10.93 9.23
C ASN A 141 8.23 11.09 9.03
N TYR A 142 9.07 10.20 9.57
CA TYR A 142 10.48 10.08 9.20
C TYR A 142 10.82 8.64 8.83
N VAL A 143 11.62 8.48 7.77
CA VAL A 143 12.09 7.18 7.28
C VAL A 143 13.58 7.29 6.92
N PRO A 144 14.44 6.33 7.31
CA PRO A 144 15.82 6.31 6.85
C PRO A 144 15.88 6.00 5.34
N HIS A 145 16.94 6.46 4.70
CA HIS A 145 17.30 6.01 3.35
C HIS A 145 17.83 4.57 3.40
N LEU A 146 17.85 3.89 2.25
CA LEU A 146 18.49 2.58 2.14
C LEU A 146 20.00 2.72 2.34
N HIS A 147 20.54 1.93 3.26
CA HIS A 147 21.97 1.70 3.43
C HIS A 147 22.23 0.18 3.59
N SER A 148 23.49 -0.21 3.76
CA SER A 148 23.84 -1.56 4.20
C SER A 148 23.39 -1.82 5.65
N PHE A 149 23.52 -3.08 6.12
CA PHE A 149 22.91 -3.54 7.38
C PHE A 149 23.19 -2.63 8.59
N TYR A 150 24.46 -2.44 8.95
CA TYR A 150 24.82 -1.71 10.18
C TYR A 150 24.42 -0.23 10.13
N PRO A 151 24.74 0.57 9.08
CA PRO A 151 24.31 1.97 9.04
C PRO A 151 22.78 2.16 9.03
N LEU A 152 22.00 1.21 8.46
CA LEU A 152 20.54 1.24 8.54
C LEU A 152 20.03 0.88 9.95
N TYR A 153 20.61 -0.15 10.57
CA TYR A 153 20.33 -0.55 11.96
C TYR A 153 20.65 0.57 12.95
N ASP A 154 21.80 1.21 12.80
CA ASP A 154 22.26 2.32 13.63
C ASP A 154 21.35 3.55 13.46
N ALA A 155 20.97 3.89 12.23
CA ALA A 155 20.04 4.99 11.97
C ALA A 155 18.65 4.73 12.57
N LEU A 156 18.13 3.50 12.48
CA LEU A 156 16.86 3.10 13.10
C LEU A 156 16.91 3.24 14.63
N ASN A 157 17.99 2.79 15.27
CA ASN A 157 18.16 2.92 16.71
C ASN A 157 18.48 4.37 17.16
N GLU A 158 19.15 5.20 16.34
CA GLU A 158 19.33 6.63 16.61
C GLU A 158 17.97 7.35 16.63
N ILE A 159 17.07 7.10 15.66
CA ILE A 159 15.75 7.73 15.61
C ILE A 159 14.98 7.50 16.93
N LEU A 160 14.93 6.26 17.42
CA LEU A 160 14.25 5.92 18.69
C LEU A 160 14.92 6.61 19.89
N LYS A 161 16.25 6.51 19.99
CA LYS A 161 17.04 7.10 21.07
C LYS A 161 16.85 8.63 21.13
N VAL A 162 16.87 9.29 19.98
CA VAL A 162 16.77 10.75 19.88
C VAL A 162 15.35 11.23 20.14
N LYS A 163 14.32 10.62 19.54
CA LYS A 163 12.92 10.99 19.83
C LYS A 163 12.63 10.86 21.32
N LYS A 164 13.04 9.76 21.96
CA LYS A 164 12.88 9.59 23.40
C LYS A 164 13.62 10.68 24.19
N TYR A 165 14.91 10.89 23.93
CA TYR A 165 15.66 11.93 24.64
C TYR A 165 15.01 13.31 24.49
N ARG A 166 14.54 13.66 23.29
CA ARG A 166 13.89 14.96 23.03
C ARG A 166 12.59 15.10 23.80
N LYS A 167 11.70 14.10 23.76
CA LYS A 167 10.47 14.05 24.56
C LYS A 167 10.73 14.13 26.07
N ASP A 168 11.82 13.55 26.55
CA ASP A 168 12.17 13.49 27.97
C ASP A 168 12.94 14.74 28.48
N HIS A 169 13.61 15.53 27.62
CA HIS A 169 14.58 16.58 28.04
C HIS A 169 14.54 17.92 27.30
N CYS A 170 13.92 18.03 26.12
CA CYS A 170 14.02 19.22 25.27
C CYS A 170 12.76 20.08 25.32
N ASN A 171 12.80 21.15 26.11
CA ASN A 171 11.81 22.24 26.05
C ASN A 171 12.04 23.11 24.78
N ASP A 172 11.10 24.00 24.45
CA ASP A 172 11.16 24.90 23.28
C ASP A 172 12.40 25.81 23.22
N SER A 173 13.12 25.97 24.33
CA SER A 173 14.39 26.69 24.40
C SER A 173 15.54 25.90 23.76
N ILE A 174 15.90 26.25 22.53
CA ILE A 174 17.01 25.63 21.77
C ILE A 174 18.36 25.88 22.46
N ASP A 175 18.85 24.89 23.22
CA ASP A 175 20.26 24.83 23.61
C ASP A 175 21.08 24.11 22.53
N ASN A 176 22.02 24.82 21.92
CA ASN A 176 22.87 24.33 20.84
C ASN A 176 24.11 23.55 21.32
N ASN A 177 24.32 23.38 22.63
CA ASN A 177 25.55 22.81 23.17
C ASN A 177 25.50 21.26 23.22
N THR A 178 25.93 20.60 22.15
CA THR A 178 26.18 19.14 22.01
C THR A 178 25.02 18.15 22.27
N SER A 179 23.87 18.61 22.75
CA SER A 179 22.69 17.79 23.05
C SER A 179 21.95 17.30 21.79
N TYR A 180 20.93 16.47 21.99
CA TYR A 180 19.96 16.12 20.95
C TYR A 180 18.86 17.20 20.75
N CYS A 181 18.89 18.33 21.46
CA CYS A 181 17.86 19.38 21.38
C CYS A 181 17.98 20.31 20.15
N ASN A 182 19.13 20.34 19.47
CA ASN A 182 19.34 21.20 18.29
C ASN A 182 18.45 20.86 17.08
N GLU A 183 18.31 21.85 16.19
CA GLU A 183 17.32 21.91 15.10
C GLU A 183 17.34 20.69 14.17
N LYS A 184 18.52 20.15 13.82
CA LYS A 184 18.67 18.98 12.93
C LYS A 184 17.97 17.71 13.42
N TYR A 185 17.52 17.67 14.67
CA TYR A 185 16.80 16.55 15.27
C TYR A 185 15.28 16.78 15.44
N LEU A 186 14.75 17.99 15.18
CA LEU A 186 13.28 18.28 15.21
C LEU A 186 12.47 17.30 14.35
N LYS A 187 13.06 16.88 13.22
CA LYS A 187 12.51 15.86 12.30
C LYS A 187 12.16 14.51 12.94
N TYR A 188 12.62 14.24 14.17
CA TYR A 188 12.30 13.02 14.92
C TYR A 188 11.20 13.21 15.97
N ASP A 189 10.79 14.43 16.30
CA ASP A 189 9.71 14.66 17.27
C ASP A 189 8.39 14.12 16.74
N ASN A 190 8.09 14.43 15.47
CA ASN A 190 6.94 13.91 14.75
C ASN A 190 7.13 12.47 14.21
N PHE A 191 8.27 11.81 14.43
CA PHE A 191 8.41 10.39 14.04
C PHE A 191 7.45 9.52 14.85
N THR A 192 6.81 8.56 14.21
CA THR A 192 6.01 7.54 14.89
C THR A 192 5.96 6.23 14.10
N MET A 193 5.31 5.21 14.66
CA MET A 193 5.22 3.87 14.10
C MET A 193 3.85 3.23 14.32
N ILE A 194 3.44 2.33 13.44
CA ILE A 194 2.23 1.52 13.60
C ILE A 194 2.50 0.04 13.28
N ASN A 195 1.68 -0.86 13.79
CA ASN A 195 1.61 -2.25 13.35
C ASN A 195 0.86 -2.32 12.02
N TRP A 196 1.20 -3.32 11.20
CA TRP A 196 0.52 -3.54 9.92
C TRP A 196 -0.98 -3.83 10.08
N GLU A 197 -1.37 -4.43 11.20
CA GLU A 197 -2.76 -4.83 11.51
C GLU A 197 -3.67 -3.62 11.85
N GLU A 198 -3.12 -2.42 12.01
CA GLU A 198 -3.89 -1.17 12.13
C GLU A 198 -4.39 -0.66 10.75
N THR A 199 -3.83 -1.18 9.65
CA THR A 199 -4.14 -0.78 8.26
C THR A 199 -4.61 -1.93 7.37
N PHE A 200 -4.21 -3.18 7.66
CA PHE A 200 -4.45 -4.38 6.84
C PHE A 200 -5.05 -5.52 7.68
N ASP A 201 -5.93 -6.32 7.09
CA ASP A 201 -6.34 -7.59 7.70
C ASP A 201 -5.36 -8.70 7.27
N LEU A 202 -4.62 -9.23 8.23
CA LEU A 202 -3.65 -10.32 8.01
C LEU A 202 -4.22 -11.71 8.31
N SER A 203 -5.50 -11.83 8.67
CA SER A 203 -6.10 -13.06 9.20
C SER A 203 -6.05 -14.25 8.23
N GLU A 204 -6.21 -14.01 6.93
CA GLU A 204 -6.10 -15.04 5.89
C GLU A 204 -4.64 -15.42 5.59
N LEU A 205 -3.72 -14.44 5.57
CA LEU A 205 -2.28 -14.70 5.35
C LEU A 205 -1.65 -15.42 6.54
N LYS A 206 -2.15 -15.18 7.76
CA LYS A 206 -1.77 -15.88 9.00
C LYS A 206 -2.13 -17.37 9.02
N GLN A 207 -2.94 -17.85 8.07
CA GLN A 207 -3.21 -19.30 7.89
C GLN A 207 -2.07 -20.03 7.17
N TYR A 208 -1.23 -19.31 6.42
CA TYR A 208 -0.14 -19.87 5.61
C TYR A 208 1.25 -19.55 6.17
N VAL A 209 1.40 -18.40 6.84
CA VAL A 209 2.65 -17.96 7.48
C VAL A 209 2.34 -17.49 8.89
N ARG A 210 3.04 -18.03 9.89
CA ARG A 210 2.97 -17.52 11.26
C ARG A 210 3.63 -16.13 11.29
N ILE A 211 2.83 -15.10 11.54
CA ILE A 211 3.24 -13.68 11.53
C ILE A 211 3.12 -13.11 12.94
N ILE A 212 4.21 -12.52 13.44
CA ILE A 212 4.33 -11.93 14.79
C ILE A 212 4.85 -10.49 14.64
N ASN A 213 4.19 -9.52 15.27
CA ASN A 213 4.68 -8.13 15.31
C ASN A 213 5.97 -8.06 16.15
N ARG A 214 7.02 -7.40 15.64
CA ARG A 214 8.30 -7.20 16.35
C ARG A 214 8.13 -6.36 17.62
N GLY A 215 7.14 -5.46 17.64
CA GLY A 215 7.06 -4.35 18.59
C GLY A 215 7.82 -3.12 18.08
N TYR A 216 7.76 -2.04 18.85
CA TYR A 216 8.27 -0.72 18.49
C TYR A 216 9.77 -0.51 18.80
N ASP A 217 10.61 -1.51 18.53
CA ASP A 217 12.04 -1.43 18.77
C ASP A 217 12.88 -2.14 17.69
N PHE A 218 14.09 -1.61 17.45
CA PHE A 218 15.03 -2.11 16.45
C PHE A 218 16.29 -2.74 17.05
N SER A 219 16.32 -3.03 18.36
CA SER A 219 17.46 -3.69 18.99
C SER A 219 17.58 -5.14 18.54
N LEU A 220 18.80 -5.56 18.20
CA LEU A 220 19.12 -6.96 17.92
C LEU A 220 19.12 -7.79 19.20
N ASP A 221 19.49 -7.21 20.35
CA ASP A 221 19.60 -7.93 21.62
C ASP A 221 18.22 -8.17 22.26
N ASN A 222 17.29 -7.24 22.10
CA ASN A 222 15.87 -7.49 22.40
C ASN A 222 15.32 -8.62 21.52
N LEU A 223 15.64 -8.59 20.22
CA LEU A 223 15.19 -9.62 19.28
C LEU A 223 15.76 -11.01 19.62
N LYS A 224 17.08 -11.11 19.91
CA LYS A 224 17.71 -12.35 20.40
C LYS A 224 16.98 -12.90 21.62
N LYS A 225 16.77 -12.06 22.63
CA LYS A 225 16.10 -12.41 23.89
C LYS A 225 14.65 -12.87 23.66
N ASN A 226 13.92 -12.20 22.77
CA ASN A 226 12.53 -12.54 22.46
C ASN A 226 12.40 -13.84 21.63
N LEU A 227 13.47 -14.31 20.98
CA LEU A 227 13.51 -15.53 20.17
C LEU A 227 14.30 -16.68 20.82
N ASN A 228 14.77 -16.53 22.07
CA ASN A 228 15.69 -17.44 22.75
C ASN A 228 16.91 -17.80 21.87
N ILE A 229 17.66 -16.80 21.43
CA ILE A 229 18.94 -16.94 20.72
C ILE A 229 20.07 -16.49 21.67
N ASN A 230 21.04 -17.36 21.92
CA ASN A 230 22.25 -16.98 22.68
C ASN A 230 23.35 -16.52 21.71
N ASP A 231 24.27 -15.67 22.19
CA ASP A 231 25.38 -15.16 21.38
C ASP A 231 26.43 -16.24 21.01
N GLU A 232 26.45 -17.37 21.72
CA GLU A 232 27.39 -18.47 21.49
C GLU A 232 26.93 -19.45 20.39
N ASP A 233 25.64 -19.45 20.04
CA ASP A 233 25.04 -20.44 19.12
C ASP A 233 25.28 -20.14 17.62
N ASP A 234 25.87 -18.99 17.30
CA ASP A 234 26.04 -18.46 15.92
C ASP A 234 24.72 -18.45 15.12
N ASP A 235 23.58 -18.25 15.81
CA ASP A 235 22.26 -18.68 15.30
C ASP A 235 21.55 -17.66 14.38
N ILE A 236 22.29 -16.65 13.91
CA ILE A 236 21.77 -15.53 13.10
C ILE A 236 22.53 -15.43 11.79
N TYR A 237 21.82 -15.62 10.68
CA TYR A 237 22.34 -15.27 9.35
C TYR A 237 21.92 -13.85 8.96
N LEU A 238 22.89 -12.93 8.91
CA LEU A 238 22.69 -11.59 8.38
C LEU A 238 22.79 -11.61 6.85
N PHE A 239 21.68 -11.44 6.15
CA PHE A 239 21.69 -11.25 4.69
C PHE A 239 22.02 -9.79 4.39
N ILE A 240 23.32 -9.49 4.33
CA ILE A 240 23.84 -8.14 4.14
C ILE A 240 23.91 -7.79 2.65
N GLU A 241 23.03 -6.89 2.21
CA GLU A 241 23.24 -6.11 0.98
C GLU A 241 24.15 -4.92 1.26
N THR A 242 25.05 -4.64 0.33
CA THR A 242 25.99 -3.52 0.35
C THR A 242 25.53 -2.34 -0.49
N GLU A 243 24.64 -2.58 -1.47
CA GLU A 243 24.19 -1.59 -2.44
C GLU A 243 22.74 -1.81 -2.92
N GLN A 244 22.14 -0.78 -3.52
CA GLN A 244 20.77 -0.85 -4.00
C GLN A 244 20.64 -1.83 -5.19
N TYR A 245 19.62 -2.70 -5.10
CA TYR A 245 19.35 -3.78 -6.07
C TYR A 245 20.52 -4.78 -6.21
N GLU A 246 21.19 -5.17 -5.12
CA GLU A 246 22.27 -6.14 -5.20
C GLU A 246 21.76 -7.55 -5.62
N TYR A 247 20.75 -8.10 -4.92
CA TYR A 247 20.23 -9.44 -5.18
C TYR A 247 18.75 -9.48 -5.58
N GLU A 248 18.46 -10.25 -6.64
CA GLU A 248 17.12 -10.67 -7.06
C GLU A 248 16.96 -12.17 -6.79
N PHE A 249 15.85 -12.58 -6.17
CA PHE A 249 15.65 -13.94 -5.68
C PHE A 249 14.85 -14.78 -6.68
N PHE A 250 15.35 -15.98 -7.01
CA PHE A 250 14.73 -16.87 -7.99
C PHE A 250 14.30 -18.20 -7.34
N ASP A 251 13.05 -18.62 -7.56
CA ASP A 251 12.53 -19.88 -7.01
C ASP A 251 12.96 -21.15 -7.78
N LYS A 252 13.78 -20.98 -8.83
CA LYS A 252 14.20 -22.00 -9.80
C LYS A 252 15.63 -21.71 -10.29
N GLU A 253 16.52 -22.68 -10.10
CA GLU A 253 17.95 -22.61 -10.47
C GLU A 253 18.16 -22.25 -11.96
N GLU A 254 17.46 -22.95 -12.86
CA GLU A 254 17.59 -22.77 -14.32
C GLU A 254 16.73 -21.61 -14.87
N SER A 255 16.49 -20.57 -14.07
CA SER A 255 15.69 -19.42 -14.51
C SER A 255 16.39 -18.66 -15.65
N LYS A 256 15.72 -18.60 -16.81
CA LYS A 256 16.19 -17.88 -18.01
C LYS A 256 15.85 -16.39 -18.01
N GLN A 257 15.15 -15.87 -16.99
CA GLN A 257 14.84 -14.45 -16.90
C GLN A 257 16.12 -13.61 -16.66
N GLY A 258 16.16 -12.41 -17.23
CA GLY A 258 17.24 -11.44 -17.00
C GLY A 258 17.11 -10.71 -15.66
N LEU A 259 18.18 -10.05 -15.22
CA LEU A 259 18.31 -9.43 -13.89
C LEU A 259 17.60 -8.08 -13.70
N GLY A 260 16.84 -7.59 -14.69
CA GLY A 260 16.09 -6.32 -14.60
C GLY A 260 16.97 -5.12 -14.21
N LYS A 261 16.77 -4.61 -12.98
CA LYS A 261 17.56 -3.52 -12.36
C LYS A 261 18.60 -4.03 -11.34
N PHE A 262 18.63 -5.33 -11.07
CA PHE A 262 19.48 -5.98 -10.09
C PHE A 262 20.83 -6.43 -10.68
N LYS A 263 21.74 -6.85 -9.80
CA LYS A 263 23.14 -7.16 -10.16
C LYS A 263 23.49 -8.65 -10.08
N LYS A 264 22.87 -9.38 -9.17
CA LYS A 264 23.17 -10.80 -8.89
C LYS A 264 21.87 -11.59 -8.73
N LYS A 265 21.85 -12.83 -9.25
CA LYS A 265 20.82 -13.80 -8.89
C LYS A 265 21.15 -14.37 -7.50
N TYR A 266 20.13 -14.60 -6.70
CA TYR A 266 20.20 -15.44 -5.50
C TYR A 266 19.15 -16.55 -5.63
N PHE A 267 19.54 -17.81 -5.52
CA PHE A 267 18.60 -18.91 -5.69
C PHE A 267 17.97 -19.31 -4.36
N MET A 268 16.67 -19.58 -4.36
CA MET A 268 15.96 -19.96 -3.13
C MET A 268 16.39 -21.33 -2.61
N SER A 269 16.98 -22.20 -3.45
CA SER A 269 17.61 -23.43 -2.94
C SER A 269 18.78 -23.12 -2.01
N ASP A 270 19.54 -22.06 -2.25
CA ASP A 270 20.62 -21.62 -1.35
C ASP A 270 20.06 -21.05 -0.05
N LEU A 271 18.96 -20.28 -0.12
CA LEU A 271 18.30 -19.76 1.09
C LEU A 271 17.77 -20.90 1.98
N LEU A 272 17.25 -21.98 1.37
CA LEU A 272 16.75 -23.17 2.05
C LEU A 272 17.85 -24.00 2.73
N LYS A 273 19.11 -23.87 2.29
CA LYS A 273 20.28 -24.52 2.92
C LYS A 273 20.74 -23.79 4.20
N ILE A 274 20.22 -22.60 4.50
CA ILE A 274 20.61 -21.83 5.69
C ILE A 274 19.82 -22.32 6.91
N GLU A 275 20.48 -23.12 7.75
CA GLU A 275 19.81 -23.76 8.89
C GLU A 275 19.63 -22.84 10.11
N LYS A 276 20.35 -21.70 10.19
CA LYS A 276 20.34 -20.75 11.32
C LYS A 276 18.94 -20.36 11.79
N LYS A 277 18.70 -20.26 13.10
CA LYS A 277 17.40 -19.96 13.71
C LYS A 277 16.81 -18.65 13.23
N LEU A 278 17.61 -17.59 13.02
CA LEU A 278 17.15 -16.32 12.45
C LEU A 278 17.79 -16.01 11.08
N LEU A 279 16.98 -15.68 10.07
CA LEU A 279 17.42 -14.91 8.90
C LEU A 279 17.06 -13.44 9.12
N HIS A 280 18.04 -12.54 9.13
CA HIS A 280 17.81 -11.09 9.21
C HIS A 280 18.34 -10.41 7.94
N PHE A 281 17.45 -9.86 7.13
CA PHE A 281 17.81 -9.16 5.90
C PHE A 281 18.11 -7.69 6.16
N THR A 282 19.08 -7.10 5.44
CA THR A 282 19.22 -5.63 5.34
C THR A 282 17.90 -5.02 4.87
N SER A 283 17.33 -5.55 3.78
CA SER A 283 16.05 -5.09 3.25
C SER A 283 15.41 -6.14 2.33
N LEU A 284 14.09 -6.07 2.21
CA LEU A 284 13.29 -6.82 1.24
C LEU A 284 12.52 -5.90 0.27
N PHE A 285 12.88 -4.61 0.18
CA PHE A 285 12.20 -3.64 -0.70
C PHE A 285 12.24 -4.03 -2.20
N SER A 286 11.40 -3.35 -2.99
CA SER A 286 11.16 -3.55 -4.43
C SER A 286 10.23 -4.71 -4.78
N HIS A 287 9.12 -4.38 -5.45
CA HIS A 287 8.12 -5.32 -5.98
C HIS A 287 8.70 -6.36 -6.97
N TYR A 288 9.88 -6.07 -7.54
CA TYR A 288 10.58 -6.94 -8.47
C TYR A 288 11.62 -7.86 -7.80
N LYS A 289 11.88 -7.73 -6.48
CA LYS A 289 13.00 -8.42 -5.81
C LYS A 289 12.91 -9.95 -5.78
N ILE A 290 11.74 -10.51 -6.09
CA ILE A 290 11.51 -11.95 -6.12
C ILE A 290 10.86 -12.33 -7.46
N VAL A 291 11.52 -13.20 -8.21
CA VAL A 291 11.04 -13.85 -9.45
C VAL A 291 10.53 -15.25 -9.13
N LEU A 292 9.29 -15.54 -9.53
CA LEU A 292 8.61 -16.81 -9.27
C LEU A 292 8.20 -17.50 -10.58
N GLU A 293 8.80 -18.65 -10.87
CA GLU A 293 8.44 -19.51 -11.99
C GLU A 293 7.57 -20.71 -11.58
N LYS A 294 7.53 -21.11 -10.30
CA LYS A 294 6.66 -22.21 -9.82
C LYS A 294 5.23 -21.73 -9.61
N ASP A 295 4.24 -22.53 -10.05
CA ASP A 295 2.84 -22.12 -10.04
C ASP A 295 2.21 -22.08 -8.64
N GLU A 296 2.69 -22.89 -7.70
CA GLU A 296 2.32 -22.79 -6.28
C GLU A 296 2.74 -21.44 -5.68
N ASN A 297 3.95 -20.98 -6.00
CA ASN A 297 4.50 -19.71 -5.54
C ASN A 297 3.78 -18.53 -6.19
N LYS A 298 3.47 -18.59 -7.49
CA LYS A 298 2.65 -17.58 -8.18
C LYS A 298 1.27 -17.45 -7.55
N LYS A 299 0.61 -18.58 -7.24
CA LYS A 299 -0.69 -18.59 -6.56
C LYS A 299 -0.61 -17.98 -5.16
N PHE A 300 0.42 -18.29 -4.38
CA PHE A 300 0.61 -17.68 -3.06
C PHE A 300 0.93 -16.18 -3.15
N ARG A 301 1.74 -15.74 -4.11
CA ARG A 301 1.90 -14.31 -4.42
C ARG A 301 0.56 -13.65 -4.75
N GLN A 302 -0.26 -14.26 -5.60
CA GLN A 302 -1.58 -13.71 -5.94
C GLN A 302 -2.46 -13.57 -4.70
N LEU A 303 -2.41 -14.52 -3.76
CA LEU A 303 -3.08 -14.41 -2.47
C LEU A 303 -2.55 -13.24 -1.63
N ILE A 304 -1.23 -13.04 -1.54
CA ILE A 304 -0.63 -11.88 -0.86
C ILE A 304 -1.17 -10.56 -1.44
N HIS A 305 -1.13 -10.36 -2.76
CA HIS A 305 -1.64 -9.13 -3.38
C HIS A 305 -3.17 -8.99 -3.25
N ASN A 306 -3.93 -10.08 -3.28
CA ASN A 306 -5.39 -10.05 -3.12
C ASN A 306 -5.85 -9.79 -1.67
N LYS A 307 -4.96 -9.89 -0.67
CA LYS A 307 -5.32 -9.80 0.77
C LYS A 307 -4.59 -8.69 1.53
N LEU A 308 -3.36 -8.34 1.14
CA LEU A 308 -2.60 -7.24 1.73
C LEU A 308 -3.03 -5.88 1.16
N ILE A 309 -4.35 -5.62 1.20
CA ILE A 309 -5.02 -4.37 0.80
C ILE A 309 -5.55 -3.61 2.03
N ILE A 310 -5.70 -2.30 1.91
CA ILE A 310 -6.11 -1.43 3.01
C ILE A 310 -7.51 -1.83 3.50
N ASN A 311 -7.60 -2.26 4.76
CA ASN A 311 -8.84 -2.69 5.42
C ASN A 311 -9.06 -1.93 6.75
N ASN A 312 -8.89 -0.62 6.73
CA ASN A 312 -9.20 0.24 7.87
C ASN A 312 -10.57 0.91 7.67
N ILE A 313 -11.50 0.66 8.61
CA ILE A 313 -12.91 1.10 8.51
C ILE A 313 -13.06 2.62 8.43
N ASN A 314 -12.17 3.41 9.06
CA ASN A 314 -12.24 4.87 9.01
C ASN A 314 -11.86 5.37 7.61
N LEU A 315 -10.76 4.87 7.05
CA LEU A 315 -10.32 5.20 5.68
C LEU A 315 -11.39 4.81 4.66
N LEU A 316 -11.89 3.56 4.73
CA LEU A 316 -12.93 3.07 3.84
C LEU A 316 -14.22 3.91 3.94
N ASN A 317 -14.61 4.34 5.13
CA ASN A 317 -15.77 5.22 5.32
C ASN A 317 -15.56 6.63 4.72
N ILE A 318 -14.35 7.20 4.81
CA ILE A 318 -14.01 8.48 4.17
C ILE A 318 -14.05 8.32 2.64
N THR A 319 -13.37 7.31 2.08
CA THR A 319 -13.38 7.02 0.64
C THR A 319 -14.80 6.76 0.14
N ASN A 320 -15.64 6.03 0.88
CA ASN A 320 -17.03 5.78 0.50
C ASN A 320 -17.89 7.07 0.49
N LYS A 321 -17.66 8.01 1.44
CA LYS A 321 -18.31 9.33 1.44
C LYS A 321 -17.90 10.16 0.23
N ILE A 322 -16.60 10.22 -0.08
CA ILE A 322 -16.06 10.98 -1.22
C ILE A 322 -16.55 10.38 -2.54
N ALA A 323 -16.42 9.06 -2.73
CA ALA A 323 -16.91 8.37 -3.94
C ALA A 323 -18.42 8.56 -4.15
N LYS A 324 -19.22 8.67 -3.08
CA LYS A 324 -20.65 9.00 -3.18
C LYS A 324 -20.90 10.45 -3.63
N LYS A 325 -20.04 11.42 -3.27
CA LYS A 325 -20.09 12.78 -3.85
C LYS A 325 -19.73 12.76 -5.33
N LEU A 326 -18.73 11.98 -5.74
CA LEU A 326 -18.25 11.83 -7.12
C LEU A 326 -19.21 11.02 -8.05
N GLY A 327 -20.52 11.06 -7.79
CA GLY A 327 -21.53 10.33 -8.57
C GLY A 327 -21.65 8.83 -8.27
N GLY A 328 -20.86 8.29 -7.34
CA GLY A 328 -20.83 6.87 -6.97
C GLY A 328 -19.58 6.13 -7.46
N LYS A 329 -19.27 5.01 -6.82
CA LYS A 329 -18.16 4.13 -7.23
C LYS A 329 -18.35 3.67 -8.68
N GLY A 330 -17.28 3.73 -9.49
CA GLY A 330 -17.32 3.39 -10.92
C GLY A 330 -17.91 4.45 -11.86
N ASN A 331 -18.40 5.59 -11.35
CA ASN A 331 -19.05 6.63 -12.18
C ASN A 331 -18.16 7.86 -12.50
N TYR A 332 -16.95 7.93 -11.95
CA TYR A 332 -15.94 8.98 -12.20
C TYR A 332 -14.62 8.37 -12.72
N PHE A 333 -13.74 9.13 -13.37
CA PHE A 333 -12.41 8.64 -13.77
C PHE A 333 -11.34 8.95 -12.72
N GLY A 334 -10.39 8.03 -12.52
CA GLY A 334 -9.30 8.17 -11.54
C GLY A 334 -7.94 8.18 -12.25
N LEU A 335 -7.14 9.23 -12.07
CA LEU A 335 -5.96 9.49 -12.88
C LEU A 335 -4.77 9.91 -12.01
N HIS A 336 -3.75 9.08 -11.84
CA HIS A 336 -2.57 9.44 -11.04
C HIS A 336 -1.62 10.39 -11.83
N ILE A 337 -1.97 11.67 -11.82
CA ILE A 337 -1.26 12.90 -12.29
C ILE A 337 -1.29 13.91 -11.11
N ARG A 338 -1.18 15.25 -11.23
CA ARG A 338 -1.41 16.23 -10.11
C ARG A 338 -2.45 17.37 -10.32
N VAL A 339 -3.68 17.22 -9.76
CA VAL A 339 -4.79 18.20 -9.46
C VAL A 339 -5.33 19.00 -10.69
N GLY A 340 -6.46 19.75 -10.80
CA GLY A 340 -7.65 20.27 -10.05
C GLY A 340 -8.51 21.11 -11.07
N ASP A 341 -9.72 21.66 -10.87
CA ASP A 341 -10.50 22.15 -9.71
C ASP A 341 -12.03 21.88 -9.85
N ASP A 342 -12.85 22.13 -8.80
CA ASP A 342 -14.27 21.70 -8.68
C ASP A 342 -15.36 22.60 -9.36
N GLU A 343 -16.16 22.07 -10.32
CA GLU A 343 -17.58 22.56 -10.52
C GLU A 343 -18.63 21.58 -11.14
N CYS A 344 -18.37 20.26 -11.19
CA CYS A 344 -18.82 19.48 -12.37
C CYS A 344 -20.15 18.74 -12.30
N LEU A 345 -20.55 18.29 -11.11
CA LEU A 345 -21.66 17.35 -10.93
C LEU A 345 -23.01 17.90 -11.46
N LYS A 346 -23.17 19.23 -11.49
CA LYS A 346 -24.37 19.92 -11.99
C LYS A 346 -24.54 19.80 -13.51
N ASN A 347 -23.43 19.73 -14.25
CA ASN A 347 -23.39 19.84 -15.71
C ASN A 347 -23.12 18.49 -16.40
N ASN A 348 -23.10 17.39 -15.63
CA ASN A 348 -22.79 16.02 -16.09
C ASN A 348 -21.47 15.93 -16.88
N LEU A 349 -20.47 16.72 -16.47
CA LEU A 349 -19.16 16.80 -17.12
C LEU A 349 -18.22 15.67 -16.62
N PRO A 350 -17.28 15.17 -17.45
CA PRO A 350 -16.35 14.12 -17.06
C PRO A 350 -15.46 14.54 -15.88
N ILE A 351 -15.58 13.84 -14.75
CA ILE A 351 -14.78 14.06 -13.54
C ILE A 351 -13.48 13.25 -13.61
N ILE A 352 -12.37 13.92 -13.29
CA ILE A 352 -11.03 13.34 -13.26
C ILE A 352 -10.41 13.58 -11.86
N TYR A 353 -10.33 12.56 -11.02
CA TYR A 353 -9.64 12.67 -9.72
C TYR A 353 -8.12 12.47 -9.88
N ILE A 354 -7.26 13.23 -9.17
CA ILE A 354 -5.82 13.26 -9.48
C ILE A 354 -4.82 13.20 -8.27
N ALA A 355 -4.24 12.03 -7.96
CA ALA A 355 -3.37 11.74 -6.77
C ALA A 355 -1.83 11.76 -6.94
N THR A 356 -1.04 12.27 -5.95
CA THR A 356 0.31 12.88 -6.21
C THR A 356 1.10 13.59 -5.06
N ASP A 357 2.28 14.20 -5.35
CA ASP A 357 3.34 14.75 -4.47
C ASP A 357 3.51 16.30 -4.34
N SER A 358 3.66 17.12 -5.40
CA SER A 358 4.02 18.58 -5.28
C SER A 358 2.98 19.57 -4.69
N ASP A 359 3.43 20.57 -3.92
CA ASP A 359 2.54 21.40 -3.07
C ASP A 359 1.72 22.52 -3.76
N ASP A 360 2.16 23.11 -4.89
CA ASP A 360 1.38 24.08 -5.69
C ASP A 360 0.99 23.50 -7.06
N PRO A 361 -0.13 22.77 -7.13
CA PRO A 361 -0.49 22.04 -8.32
C PRO A 361 -1.37 22.84 -9.28
N LYS A 362 -2.10 23.86 -8.79
CA LYS A 362 -3.00 24.71 -9.60
C LYS A 362 -2.19 25.54 -10.60
N ASN A 363 -1.00 25.93 -10.19
CA ASN A 363 0.03 26.53 -11.01
C ASN A 363 0.71 25.52 -11.94
N LEU A 364 1.27 24.42 -11.38
CA LEU A 364 2.08 23.44 -12.12
C LEU A 364 1.33 22.76 -13.27
N PHE A 365 0.04 22.49 -13.08
CA PHE A 365 -0.83 21.88 -14.09
C PHE A 365 -1.87 22.83 -14.66
N SER A 366 -1.70 24.16 -14.49
CA SER A 366 -2.58 25.23 -15.01
C SER A 366 -3.13 25.02 -16.43
N LYS A 367 -2.37 24.39 -17.34
CA LYS A 367 -2.86 24.02 -18.69
C LYS A 367 -4.02 23.02 -18.70
N PHE A 368 -4.05 22.06 -17.77
CA PHE A 368 -5.17 21.14 -17.60
C PHE A 368 -6.39 21.88 -17.04
N TYR A 369 -6.23 22.61 -15.94
CA TYR A 369 -7.30 23.40 -15.27
C TYR A 369 -7.98 24.37 -16.26
N ASN A 370 -7.16 25.12 -17.01
CA ASN A 370 -7.64 26.13 -17.95
C ASN A 370 -8.38 25.54 -19.18
N ASN A 371 -8.39 24.21 -19.38
CA ASN A 371 -9.03 23.55 -20.50
C ASN A 371 -10.04 22.45 -20.10
N LEU A 372 -9.98 21.96 -18.86
CA LEU A 372 -10.86 20.93 -18.31
C LEU A 372 -11.39 21.43 -16.96
N PRO A 373 -12.66 21.86 -16.86
CA PRO A 373 -13.23 22.45 -15.64
C PRO A 373 -13.51 21.41 -14.55
N CYS A 374 -12.97 20.19 -14.66
CA CYS A 374 -13.46 18.99 -13.99
C CYS A 374 -12.38 18.02 -13.55
N ILE A 375 -11.43 18.56 -12.81
CA ILE A 375 -10.35 17.80 -12.22
C ILE A 375 -10.41 18.03 -10.69
N PHE A 376 -10.11 17.03 -9.87
CA PHE A 376 -10.45 17.06 -8.43
C PHE A 376 -9.38 16.36 -7.58
N THR A 377 -9.13 16.81 -6.34
CA THR A 377 -8.18 16.16 -5.42
C THR A 377 -8.47 16.28 -3.94
N LEU A 378 -7.65 15.57 -3.16
CA LEU A 378 -7.49 15.67 -1.73
C LEU A 378 -7.31 17.10 -1.19
N PHE A 379 -6.71 18.03 -1.92
CA PHE A 379 -6.66 19.45 -1.50
C PHE A 379 -8.05 20.09 -1.53
N ASP A 380 -8.87 19.70 -2.49
CA ASP A 380 -10.22 20.22 -2.72
C ASP A 380 -11.24 19.54 -1.77
N PHE A 381 -10.88 18.36 -1.21
CA PHE A 381 -11.61 17.63 -0.17
C PHE A 381 -11.04 17.76 1.26
N THR A 382 -10.30 18.83 1.56
CA THR A 382 -9.64 19.01 2.88
C THR A 382 -10.56 18.80 4.09
N LYS A 383 -11.82 19.26 4.05
CA LYS A 383 -12.81 19.09 5.14
C LYS A 383 -13.23 17.64 5.41
N GLU A 384 -13.03 16.75 4.46
CA GLU A 384 -13.25 15.31 4.67
C GLU A 384 -12.06 14.65 5.41
N LEU A 385 -10.96 15.37 5.60
CA LEU A 385 -9.72 14.92 6.24
C LEU A 385 -9.59 15.40 7.70
N ASP A 386 -10.40 16.36 8.16
CA ASP A 386 -10.44 16.86 9.54
C ASP A 386 -10.49 15.73 10.60
N ILE A 387 -11.12 14.60 10.26
CA ILE A 387 -11.22 13.40 11.12
C ILE A 387 -9.87 12.69 11.35
N LEU A 388 -8.87 12.90 10.50
CA LEU A 388 -7.54 12.32 10.62
C LEU A 388 -6.72 12.99 11.73
N ASP A 389 -7.03 14.25 12.06
CA ASP A 389 -6.34 15.02 13.11
C ASP A 389 -6.71 14.53 14.53
N HIS A 390 -7.57 13.52 14.63
CA HIS A 390 -7.87 12.77 15.86
C HIS A 390 -7.32 11.33 15.84
N LEU A 391 -6.56 10.97 14.79
CA LEU A 391 -5.88 9.68 14.70
C LEU A 391 -4.41 9.84 15.10
N SER A 392 -4.04 9.27 16.24
CA SER A 392 -2.66 9.12 16.70
C SER A 392 -2.23 7.65 16.62
N SER A 393 -0.95 7.37 16.89
CA SER A 393 -0.41 6.00 16.91
C SER A 393 -0.26 5.47 18.34
N ASP A 394 -0.42 4.15 18.52
CA ASP A 394 -0.18 3.42 19.78
C ASP A 394 1.25 3.58 20.33
N TYR A 395 2.22 4.00 19.50
CA TYR A 395 3.60 4.28 19.92
C TYR A 395 3.79 5.70 20.48
N ASP A 396 3.04 6.68 19.97
CA ASP A 396 3.03 8.04 20.53
C ASP A 396 1.70 8.76 20.22
N GLU A 397 0.82 8.81 21.21
CA GLU A 397 -0.49 9.48 21.18
C GLU A 397 -0.43 10.98 20.78
N ASN A 398 0.75 11.59 20.91
CA ASN A 398 0.99 13.01 20.63
C ASN A 398 1.31 13.27 19.15
N VAL A 399 1.49 12.23 18.32
CA VAL A 399 1.82 12.34 16.91
C VAL A 399 0.63 11.94 16.04
N GLY A 400 0.05 12.94 15.36
CA GLY A 400 -1.03 12.74 14.40
C GLY A 400 -0.60 11.94 13.15
N LEU A 401 -1.51 11.11 12.66
CA LEU A 401 -1.32 10.20 11.52
C LEU A 401 -1.86 10.76 10.19
N SER A 402 -2.37 12.00 10.16
CA SER A 402 -2.91 12.65 8.95
C SER A 402 -1.94 12.52 7.76
N ASN A 403 -0.67 12.87 7.94
CA ASN A 403 0.39 12.75 6.91
C ASN A 403 0.60 11.32 6.36
N PHE A 404 0.26 10.29 7.14
CA PHE A 404 0.34 8.89 6.70
C PHE A 404 -0.90 8.45 5.95
N TYR A 405 -2.09 8.81 6.45
CA TYR A 405 -3.35 8.38 5.87
C TYR A 405 -3.77 9.19 4.63
N ILE A 406 -3.38 10.46 4.52
CA ILE A 406 -3.58 11.33 3.35
C ILE A 406 -3.18 10.62 2.03
N PRO A 407 -1.93 10.17 1.81
CA PRO A 407 -1.55 9.51 0.56
C PRO A 407 -2.23 8.16 0.34
N LEU A 408 -2.70 7.47 1.39
CA LEU A 408 -3.47 6.23 1.26
C LEU A 408 -4.92 6.50 0.83
N ILE A 409 -5.53 7.57 1.32
CA ILE A 409 -6.84 8.04 0.86
C ILE A 409 -6.73 8.51 -0.60
N ASP A 410 -5.65 9.22 -0.96
CA ASP A 410 -5.37 9.63 -2.34
C ASP A 410 -5.30 8.41 -3.29
N LEU A 411 -4.61 7.35 -2.87
CA LEU A 411 -4.51 6.09 -3.61
C LEU A 411 -5.89 5.44 -3.76
N LEU A 412 -6.64 5.33 -2.66
CA LEU A 412 -7.95 4.69 -2.65
C LEU A 412 -8.98 5.45 -3.50
N ILE A 413 -9.02 6.79 -3.48
CA ILE A 413 -9.98 7.55 -4.31
C ILE A 413 -9.67 7.33 -5.80
N THR A 414 -8.39 7.35 -6.17
CA THR A 414 -7.95 7.21 -7.57
C THR A 414 -8.17 5.79 -8.10
N ALA A 415 -7.87 4.77 -7.30
CA ALA A 415 -8.07 3.37 -7.69
C ALA A 415 -9.56 2.99 -7.86
N HIS A 416 -10.47 3.61 -7.11
CA HIS A 416 -11.93 3.44 -7.26
C HIS A 416 -12.53 4.14 -8.51
N GLY A 417 -11.71 4.81 -9.33
CA GLY A 417 -12.13 5.36 -10.61
C GLY A 417 -12.51 4.27 -11.63
N LYS A 418 -13.31 4.65 -12.64
CA LYS A 418 -13.80 3.82 -13.74
C LYS A 418 -12.71 3.32 -14.69
N ILE A 419 -11.66 4.12 -14.84
CA ILE A 419 -10.39 3.78 -15.47
C ILE A 419 -9.34 4.32 -14.52
N PHE A 420 -8.29 3.54 -14.24
CA PHE A 420 -7.08 4.02 -13.58
C PHE A 420 -5.93 4.17 -14.59
N ILE A 421 -5.19 5.27 -14.51
CA ILE A 421 -3.94 5.47 -15.27
C ILE A 421 -2.85 5.91 -14.28
N GLY A 422 -1.78 5.12 -14.22
CA GLY A 422 -0.63 5.32 -13.34
C GLY A 422 0.58 5.98 -14.00
N THR A 423 1.55 6.39 -13.18
CA THR A 423 2.90 6.78 -13.61
C THR A 423 3.80 5.55 -13.72
N GLU A 424 4.49 5.38 -14.85
CA GLU A 424 5.42 4.27 -15.11
C GLU A 424 6.46 4.12 -13.98
N GLY A 425 6.65 2.90 -13.48
CA GLY A 425 7.62 2.60 -12.42
C GLY A 425 7.33 3.16 -11.02
N SER A 426 6.21 3.87 -10.80
CA SER A 426 5.82 4.38 -9.48
C SER A 426 5.24 3.27 -8.60
N THR A 427 5.72 3.16 -7.35
CA THR A 427 5.22 2.18 -6.39
C THR A 427 3.83 2.51 -5.83
N PHE A 428 3.47 3.80 -5.79
CA PHE A 428 2.09 4.24 -5.56
C PHE A 428 1.19 3.75 -6.69
N SER A 429 1.56 4.05 -7.95
CA SER A 429 0.76 3.65 -9.12
C SER A 429 0.61 2.15 -9.22
N ARG A 430 1.63 1.38 -8.85
CA ARG A 430 1.57 -0.08 -8.77
C ARG A 430 0.46 -0.56 -7.81
N MET A 431 0.49 -0.11 -6.55
CA MET A 431 -0.53 -0.47 -5.56
C MET A 431 -1.93 0.05 -5.95
N ALA A 432 -2.01 1.20 -6.63
CA ALA A 432 -3.26 1.75 -7.14
C ALA A 432 -3.87 0.88 -8.27
N TYR A 433 -3.07 0.32 -9.19
CA TYR A 433 -3.53 -0.69 -10.15
C TYR A 433 -4.04 -1.95 -9.42
N GLU A 434 -3.33 -2.42 -8.40
CA GLU A 434 -3.72 -3.64 -7.65
C GLU A 434 -5.09 -3.47 -6.96
N VAL A 435 -5.33 -2.30 -6.35
CA VAL A 435 -6.64 -1.96 -5.77
C VAL A 435 -7.72 -1.74 -6.85
N HIS A 436 -7.39 -1.10 -7.97
CA HIS A 436 -8.33 -0.87 -9.08
C HIS A 436 -8.82 -2.18 -9.71
N ASN A 437 -7.92 -3.13 -9.94
CA ASN A 437 -8.24 -4.45 -10.48
C ASN A 437 -9.19 -5.20 -9.54
N LEU A 438 -8.84 -5.30 -8.26
CA LEU A 438 -9.67 -5.96 -7.23
C LEU A 438 -11.04 -5.30 -7.10
N TYR A 439 -11.12 -3.97 -7.15
CA TYR A 439 -12.37 -3.22 -7.09
C TYR A 439 -13.30 -3.54 -8.27
N ASN A 440 -12.76 -3.80 -9.47
CA ASN A 440 -13.53 -4.20 -10.65
C ASN A 440 -13.78 -5.73 -10.72
N GLY A 441 -13.42 -6.49 -9.68
CA GLY A 441 -13.64 -7.94 -9.62
C GLY A 441 -12.57 -8.80 -10.31
N GLU A 442 -11.45 -8.19 -10.70
CA GLU A 442 -10.30 -8.90 -11.26
C GLU A 442 -9.29 -9.33 -10.18
N ASN A 443 -8.26 -10.10 -10.58
CA ASN A 443 -7.12 -10.35 -9.71
C ASN A 443 -6.25 -9.09 -9.58
N ALA A 444 -5.65 -8.85 -8.41
CA ALA A 444 -4.77 -7.70 -8.20
C ALA A 444 -3.68 -7.55 -9.28
N MET A 445 -3.17 -8.66 -9.81
CA MET A 445 -2.08 -8.67 -10.79
C MET A 445 -2.54 -8.75 -12.26
N SER A 446 -3.85 -8.61 -12.53
CA SER A 446 -4.35 -8.37 -13.89
C SER A 446 -3.68 -7.15 -14.55
N SER A 447 -3.74 -7.07 -15.88
CA SER A 447 -3.32 -5.92 -16.70
C SER A 447 -1.89 -5.38 -16.50
N MET A 448 -1.00 -6.13 -15.84
CA MET A 448 0.35 -5.66 -15.48
C MET A 448 1.46 -6.04 -16.46
N ASP A 449 1.17 -6.88 -17.45
CA ASP A 449 2.08 -7.24 -18.53
C ASP A 449 2.13 -6.11 -19.60
N GLY A 450 2.65 -4.94 -19.23
CA GLY A 450 2.78 -3.81 -20.16
C GLY A 450 3.09 -2.43 -19.60
N VAL A 451 3.36 -2.28 -18.29
CA VAL A 451 3.65 -0.99 -17.60
C VAL A 451 4.88 -1.10 -16.68
#